data_AF-A0AA45WSG4-F1
#
_entry.id   AF-A0AA45WSG4-F1
#
_cell.length_a   1.000
_cell.length_b   1.000
_cell.length_c   1.000
_cell.angle_alpha   90.00
_cell.angle_beta   90.00
_cell.angle_gamma   90.00
#
_symmetry.space_group_name_H-M   'P 1'
#
loop_
_entity.id
_entity.type
_entity.pdbx_description
1 polymer ?
#
loop_
_entity_poly.entity_id
_entity_poly.type
_entity_poly.pdbx_seq_one_letter_code
_entity_poly.pdbx_strand_id
1 'polypeptide(L)'
;MSWHIGSEQGFSFSLGKNYKFIERYLPEQDCQKLLSTYSENSYENMWQSLFTCHELFRKYAKAVSKNLGYPYPNYDEVITKYTEEIYHSLN
;
A
#
# COMPACT_ATOMS: atom_id res chain seq x y z
N MET A 1 1.64 -1.52 5.75
CA MET A 1 1.76 -0.30 6.60
C MET A 1 1.88 -0.63 8.07
N SER A 2 0.99 -1.42 8.67
CA SER A 2 1.10 -1.82 10.10
C SER A 2 2.44 -2.45 10.46
N TRP A 3 2.98 -3.33 9.61
CA TRP A 3 4.32 -3.91 9.80
C TRP A 3 5.45 -2.91 9.70
N HIS A 4 5.30 -1.84 8.90
CA HIS A 4 6.30 -0.78 8.84
C HIS A 4 6.32 0.00 10.17
N ILE A 5 5.16 0.40 10.66
CA ILE A 5 5.00 1.03 11.97
C ILE A 5 5.59 0.15 13.08
N GLY A 6 5.28 -1.15 13.06
CA GLY A 6 5.84 -2.12 14.01
C GLY A 6 7.36 -2.31 13.86
N SER A 7 7.91 -2.22 12.65
CA SER A 7 9.36 -2.27 12.43
C SER A 7 10.11 -1.05 12.96
N GLU A 8 9.44 0.11 13.03
CA GLU A 8 10.04 1.36 13.53
C GLU A 8 9.84 1.56 15.04
N GLN A 9 8.66 1.23 15.56
CA GLN A 9 8.25 1.54 16.94
C GLN A 9 8.14 0.29 17.84
N GLY A 10 8.32 -0.90 17.28
CA GLY A 10 8.13 -2.18 17.95
C GLY A 10 6.73 -2.76 17.80
N PHE A 11 6.60 -4.07 17.97
CA PHE A 11 5.35 -4.83 17.79
C PHE A 11 4.50 -4.94 19.07
N SER A 12 4.79 -4.13 20.09
CA SER A 12 4.23 -4.25 21.43
C SER A 12 2.88 -3.56 21.64
N PHE A 13 2.34 -2.89 20.62
CA PHE A 13 1.10 -2.13 20.72
C PHE A 13 0.11 -2.45 19.58
N SER A 14 -1.14 -2.06 19.80
CA SER A 14 -2.22 -2.21 18.82
C SER A 14 -2.48 -0.89 18.07
N LEU A 15 -2.75 -0.99 16.77
CA LEU A 15 -3.25 0.13 15.96
C LEU A 15 -4.75 0.40 16.15
N GLY A 16 -5.37 -0.24 17.15
CA GLY A 16 -6.79 -0.15 17.42
C GLY A 16 -7.64 -1.05 16.53
N LYS A 17 -8.88 -1.32 16.96
CA LYS A 17 -9.86 -2.05 16.17
C LYS A 17 -10.05 -1.36 14.82
N ASN A 18 -10.04 -2.11 13.73
CA ASN A 18 -10.14 -1.60 12.35
C ASN A 18 -9.10 -0.51 12.03
N TYR A 19 -7.88 -0.61 12.57
CA TYR A 19 -6.79 0.34 12.31
C TYR A 19 -7.10 1.79 12.72
N LYS A 20 -8.00 1.99 13.70
CA LYS A 20 -8.46 3.31 14.19
C LYS A 20 -7.33 4.32 14.45
N PHE A 21 -6.14 3.88 14.83
CA PHE A 21 -5.03 4.76 15.17
C PHE A 21 -3.94 4.82 14.10
N ILE A 22 -4.09 4.15 12.96
CA ILE A 22 -3.05 4.06 11.93
C ILE A 22 -2.61 5.43 11.41
N GLU A 23 -3.55 6.37 11.28
CA GLU A 23 -3.28 7.73 10.80
C GLU A 23 -2.36 8.54 11.73
N ARG A 24 -2.25 8.16 13.01
CA ARG A 24 -1.35 8.81 13.97
C ARG A 24 0.13 8.46 13.74
N TYR A 25 0.39 7.38 13.00
CA TYR A 25 1.72 6.83 12.79
C TYR A 25 2.20 6.98 11.35
N LEU A 26 1.30 7.28 10.41
CA LEU A 26 1.65 7.46 9.01
C LEU A 26 1.78 8.95 8.67
N PRO A 27 2.64 9.32 7.71
CA PRO A 27 2.65 10.67 7.17
C PRO A 27 1.28 11.04 6.61
N GLU A 28 0.86 12.29 6.81
CA GLU A 28 -0.45 12.78 6.34
C GLU A 28 -0.69 12.52 4.86
N GLN A 29 0.34 12.69 4.03
CA GLN A 29 0.30 12.42 2.59
C GLN A 29 -0.04 10.95 2.28
N ASP A 30 0.50 10.00 3.05
CA ASP A 30 0.21 8.58 2.84
C ASP A 30 -1.17 8.21 3.38
N CYS A 31 -1.64 8.86 4.44
CA CYS A 31 -3.04 8.74 4.90
C CYS A 31 -4.00 9.21 3.81
N GLN A 32 -3.74 10.36 3.19
CA GLN A 32 -4.57 10.87 2.10
C GLN A 32 -4.58 9.92 0.90
N LYS A 33 -3.41 9.38 0.52
CA LYS A 33 -3.33 8.34 -0.53
C LYS A 33 -4.08 7.06 -0.15
N LEU A 34 -4.03 6.65 1.11
CA LEU A 34 -4.78 5.49 1.59
C LEU A 34 -6.28 5.74 1.53
N LEU A 35 -6.74 6.95 1.85
CA LEU A 35 -8.16 7.31 1.73
C LEU A 35 -8.59 7.38 0.25
N SER A 36 -7.72 7.83 -0.66
CA SER A 36 -8.06 7.88 -2.08
C SER A 36 -8.24 6.49 -2.71
N THR A 37 -7.73 5.40 -2.11
CA THR A 37 -7.97 4.04 -2.61
C THR A 37 -9.41 3.54 -2.41
N TYR A 38 -10.26 4.28 -1.70
CA TYR A 38 -11.68 3.94 -1.51
C TYR A 38 -12.59 4.61 -2.56
N SER A 39 -12.01 5.16 -3.63
CA SER A 39 -12.77 5.88 -4.67
C SER A 39 -13.36 4.91 -5.68
N GLU A 40 -14.62 4.48 -5.47
CA GLU A 40 -15.30 3.43 -6.25
C GLU A 40 -16.44 3.94 -7.16
N ASN A 41 -16.49 5.24 -7.45
CA ASN A 41 -17.60 5.85 -8.20
C ASN A 41 -17.52 5.70 -9.73
N SER A 42 -16.44 5.14 -10.29
CA SER A 42 -16.33 4.77 -11.71
C SER A 42 -15.25 3.70 -11.94
N TYR A 43 -15.24 3.08 -13.12
CA TYR A 43 -14.20 2.11 -13.49
C TYR A 43 -12.80 2.74 -13.53
N GLU A 44 -12.69 3.96 -14.03
CA GLU A 44 -11.42 4.72 -14.07
C GLU A 44 -10.92 5.01 -12.65
N ASN A 45 -11.83 5.39 -11.74
CA ASN A 45 -11.48 5.66 -10.34
C ASN A 45 -11.12 4.37 -9.58
N MET A 46 -11.70 3.23 -9.95
CA MET A 46 -11.32 1.92 -9.42
C MET A 46 -9.90 1.53 -9.88
N TRP A 47 -9.55 1.77 -11.15
CA TRP A 47 -8.19 1.56 -11.64
C TRP A 47 -7.17 2.48 -10.95
N GLN A 48 -7.49 3.78 -10.80
CA GLN A 48 -6.65 4.70 -10.06
C GLN A 48 -6.47 4.30 -8.59
N SER A 49 -7.54 3.83 -7.94
CA SER A 49 -7.49 3.31 -6.58
C SER A 49 -6.57 2.09 -6.47
N LEU A 50 -6.64 1.17 -7.43
CA LEU A 50 -5.76 -0.01 -7.51
C LEU A 50 -4.29 0.39 -7.69
N PHE A 51 -3.99 1.28 -8.63
CA PHE A 51 -2.62 1.73 -8.87
C PHE A 51 -2.04 2.51 -7.69
N THR A 52 -2.86 3.33 -7.03
CA THR A 52 -2.48 4.01 -5.79
C THR A 52 -2.18 3.01 -4.68
N CYS A 53 -2.98 1.96 -4.56
CA CYS A 53 -2.74 0.87 -3.62
C CYS A 53 -1.42 0.13 -3.92
N HIS A 54 -1.13 -0.16 -5.20
CA HIS A 54 0.15 -0.73 -5.61
C HIS A 54 1.33 0.18 -5.22
N GLU A 55 1.25 1.49 -5.49
CA GLU A 55 2.30 2.44 -5.12
C GLU A 55 2.59 2.42 -3.62
N LEU A 56 1.54 2.52 -2.80
CA LEU A 56 1.64 2.44 -1.35
C LEU A 56 2.22 1.10 -0.89
N PHE A 57 1.74 -0.01 -1.46
CA PHE A 57 2.22 -1.34 -1.12
C PHE A 57 3.72 -1.48 -1.37
N ARG A 58 4.21 -1.07 -2.55
CA ARG A 58 5.64 -1.12 -2.88
C ARG A 58 6.48 -0.30 -1.92
N LYS A 59 6.05 0.93 -1.63
CA LYS A 59 6.74 1.83 -0.68
C LYS A 59 6.95 1.15 0.67
N TYR A 60 5.87 0.64 1.26
CA TYR A 60 5.93 0.08 2.61
C TYR A 60 6.52 -1.33 2.65
N ALA A 61 6.27 -2.17 1.64
CA ALA A 61 6.84 -3.51 1.59
C ALA A 61 8.37 -3.46 1.39
N LYS A 62 8.88 -2.56 0.54
CA LYS A 62 10.33 -2.31 0.42
C LYS A 62 10.93 -1.82 1.73
N ALA A 63 10.30 -0.84 2.39
CA ALA A 63 10.75 -0.34 3.68
C ALA A 63 10.81 -1.44 4.75
N VAL A 64 9.76 -2.26 4.86
CA VAL A 64 9.71 -3.40 5.81
C VAL A 64 10.78 -4.44 5.49
N SER A 65 10.92 -4.83 4.22
CA SER A 65 11.92 -5.82 3.80
C SER A 65 13.34 -5.36 4.15
N LYS A 66 13.65 -4.08 3.91
CA LYS A 66 14.92 -3.46 4.29
C LYS A 66 15.12 -3.42 5.80
N ASN A 67 14.11 -3.00 6.57
CA ASN A 67 14.22 -2.87 8.03
C ASN A 67 14.38 -4.22 8.74
N LEU A 68 13.76 -5.27 8.20
CA LEU A 68 13.78 -6.61 8.80
C LEU A 68 14.82 -7.55 8.17
N GLY A 69 15.55 -7.11 7.15
CA GLY A 69 16.58 -7.91 6.46
C GLY A 69 16.01 -9.02 5.58
N TYR A 70 14.75 -8.93 5.14
CA TYR A 70 14.15 -9.88 4.21
C TYR A 70 14.36 -9.47 2.76
N PRO A 71 14.46 -10.43 1.81
CA PRO A 71 14.48 -10.11 0.40
C PRO A 71 13.13 -9.54 -0.04
N TYR A 72 13.15 -8.50 -0.87
CA TYR A 72 11.95 -7.99 -1.52
C TYR A 72 11.56 -8.91 -2.69
N PRO A 73 10.36 -9.52 -2.69
CA PRO A 73 9.99 -10.47 -3.73
C PRO A 73 9.77 -9.81 -5.11
N ASN A 74 9.94 -10.60 -6.17
CA ASN A 74 9.78 -10.15 -7.56
C ASN A 74 8.33 -10.20 -8.09
N TYR A 75 7.35 -10.64 -7.29
CA TYR A 75 5.95 -10.70 -7.75
C TYR A 75 5.41 -9.32 -8.13
N ASP A 76 5.94 -8.24 -7.54
CA ASP A 76 5.55 -6.87 -7.82
C ASP A 76 5.74 -6.51 -9.29
N GLU A 77 6.87 -6.92 -9.88
CA GLU A 77 7.17 -6.68 -11.30
C GLU A 77 6.22 -7.48 -12.20
N VAL A 78 5.96 -8.75 -11.85
CA VAL A 78 5.07 -9.64 -12.60
C VAL A 78 3.63 -9.12 -12.59
N ILE A 79 3.11 -8.74 -11.42
CA ILE A 79 1.75 -8.23 -11.26
C ILE A 79 1.60 -6.85 -11.88
N THR A 80 2.61 -5.98 -11.77
CA THR A 80 2.60 -4.66 -12.41
C THR A 80 2.45 -4.81 -13.93
N LYS A 81 3.30 -5.62 -14.56
CA LYS A 81 3.22 -5.87 -16.00
C LYS A 81 1.86 -6.45 -16.43
N TYR A 82 1.38 -7.48 -15.73
CA TYR A 82 0.09 -8.10 -16.02
C TYR A 82 -1.09 -7.11 -15.91
N THR A 83 -1.06 -6.28 -14.87
CA THR A 83 -2.12 -5.31 -14.59
C THR A 83 -2.12 -4.17 -15.63
N GLU A 84 -0.95 -3.70 -16.03
CA GLU A 84 -0.79 -2.70 -17.10
C GLU A 84 -1.26 -3.24 -18.47
N GLU A 85 -0.90 -4.48 -18.81
CA GLU A 85 -1.35 -5.13 -20.05
C GLU A 85 -2.88 -5.20 -20.13
N ILE A 86 -3.55 -5.58 -19.02
CA ILE A 86 -5.02 -5.60 -18.96
C ILE A 86 -5.60 -4.20 -19.05
N TYR A 87 -5.05 -3.25 -18.30
CA TYR A 87 -5.52 -1.87 -18.30
C TYR A 87 -5.48 -1.24 -19.70
N HIS A 88 -4.41 -1.47 -20.45
CA HIS A 88 -4.26 -1.01 -21.83
C HIS A 88 -5.11 -1.80 -22.84
N SER A 89 -5.54 -3.02 -22.52
CA SER A 89 -6.44 -3.79 -23.38
C SER A 89 -7.91 -3.35 -23.28
N LEU A 90 -8.27 -2.74 -22.15
CA LEU A 90 -9.64 -2.33 -21.83
C LEU A 90 -9.93 -0.85 -22.11
N ASN A 91 -8.89 -0.03 -22.31
CA ASN A 91 -8.98 1.41 -22.61
C ASN A 91 -8.31 1.73 -23.95
#